data_AF-A0A369GIS9-F1
#
_entry.id   AF-A0A369GIS9-F1
#
_cell.length_a   1.000
_cell.length_b   1.000
_cell.length_c   1.000
_cell.angle_alpha   90.00
_cell.angle_beta   90.00
_cell.angle_gamma   90.00
#
_symmetry.space_group_name_H-M   'P 1'
#
loop_
_entity.id
_entity.type
_entity.pdbx_description
1 polymer ?
#
loop_
_entity_poly.entity_id
_entity_poly.type
_entity_poly.pdbx_seq_one_letter_code
_entity_poly.pdbx_strand_id
1 'polypeptide(L)'
;MSRPAARTKLVHHLDTPYSTITWPHISLDDQDAILELLCKFVYAPLHYLSPSLLSPIGQHRRAHTTPSKGKRAAKRRRVETDSKDDAASASVPPRPELCDKVDVGFNSITRTLQDLSPDASRQPYAMVFVARGNQSAAFNCHFPKMVGVKSKDCPPDERTRLVGFSRSCSDRLSSSLGIARVSSVALSRDAPGAAPLWDLVRRKVAPVDMAWLDDAMGAGYRATNIVSINTVIGSKRVKTT
;
A
#
# COMPACT_ATOMS: atom_id res chain seq x y z
N MET A 1 49.41 -1.12 -16.30
CA MET A 1 48.44 -1.45 -17.38
C MET A 1 47.17 -0.63 -17.16
N SER A 2 46.93 0.38 -17.99
CA SER A 2 45.78 1.30 -17.89
C SER A 2 44.61 0.76 -18.70
N ARG A 3 43.43 0.69 -18.09
CA ARG A 3 42.19 0.20 -18.71
C ARG A 3 41.71 1.24 -19.73
N PRO A 4 41.40 0.88 -21.00
CA PRO A 4 41.02 1.86 -22.00
C PRO A 4 39.74 2.60 -21.58
N ALA A 5 39.77 3.93 -21.69
CA ALA A 5 38.64 4.80 -21.35
C ALA A 5 37.40 4.40 -22.16
N ALA A 6 36.29 4.16 -21.46
CA ALA A 6 35.07 3.68 -22.08
C ALA A 6 34.47 4.78 -22.97
N ARG A 7 34.19 4.46 -24.24
CA ARG A 7 33.68 5.43 -25.22
C ARG A 7 32.23 5.78 -24.90
N THR A 8 31.94 7.04 -24.61
CA THR A 8 30.57 7.53 -24.40
C THR A 8 29.94 7.98 -25.72
N LYS A 9 28.62 7.86 -25.84
CA LYS A 9 27.83 8.44 -26.92
C LYS A 9 26.62 9.14 -26.33
N LEU A 10 26.33 10.32 -26.84
CA LEU A 10 25.11 11.04 -26.53
C LEU A 10 23.92 10.31 -27.17
N VAL A 11 22.92 9.98 -26.35
CA VAL A 11 21.66 9.38 -26.78
C VAL A 11 20.53 10.31 -26.37
N HIS A 12 19.66 10.63 -27.32
CA HIS A 12 18.46 11.42 -27.06
C HIS A 12 17.31 10.48 -26.70
N HIS A 13 16.66 10.76 -25.58
CA HIS A 13 15.49 10.05 -25.10
C HIS A 13 14.31 11.02 -24.98
N LEU A 14 13.12 10.57 -25.38
CA LEU A 14 11.89 11.29 -25.11
C LEU A 14 11.53 11.09 -23.64
N ASP A 15 11.35 12.19 -22.92
CA ASP A 15 10.90 12.17 -21.54
C ASP A 15 9.44 12.59 -21.43
N THR A 16 8.73 12.04 -20.44
CA THR A 16 7.34 12.39 -20.19
C THR A 16 7.26 13.21 -18.90
N PRO A 17 6.67 14.42 -18.92
CA PRO A 17 6.60 15.29 -17.74
C PRO A 17 5.69 14.72 -16.62
N TYR A 18 4.96 13.63 -16.91
CA TYR A 18 4.02 12.97 -16.00
C TYR A 18 4.52 11.62 -15.47
N SER A 19 5.79 11.29 -15.71
CA SER A 19 6.43 10.07 -15.22
C SER A 19 6.73 10.11 -13.72
N THR A 20 6.97 11.31 -13.18
CA THR A 20 7.30 11.57 -11.78
C THR A 20 6.08 12.04 -11.00
N ILE A 21 5.28 11.09 -10.50
CA ILE A 21 4.30 11.45 -9.47
C ILE A 21 4.98 11.54 -8.12
N THR A 22 4.80 12.70 -7.49
CA THR A 22 5.22 12.96 -6.13
C THR A 22 4.22 12.36 -5.15
N TRP A 23 4.73 11.54 -4.23
CA TRP A 23 3.96 11.14 -3.06
C TRP A 23 3.71 12.37 -2.18
N PRO A 24 2.56 12.44 -1.49
CA PRO A 24 2.32 13.50 -0.51
C PRO A 24 3.48 13.59 0.48
N HIS A 25 3.98 14.79 0.70
CA HIS A 25 5.04 15.03 1.67
C HIS A 25 4.44 14.96 3.09
N ILE A 26 5.06 14.17 3.96
CA ILE A 26 4.62 13.96 5.35
C ILE A 26 5.89 13.97 6.21
N SER A 27 5.88 14.73 7.31
CA SER A 27 7.00 14.76 8.26
C SER A 27 7.22 13.38 8.89
N LEU A 28 8.44 13.10 9.36
CA LEU A 28 8.73 11.82 10.02
C LEU A 28 7.94 11.67 11.33
N ASP A 29 7.80 12.75 12.09
CA ASP A 29 7.03 12.76 13.34
C ASP A 29 5.55 12.46 13.09
N ASP A 30 4.96 13.05 12.04
CA ASP A 30 3.58 12.77 11.66
C ASP A 30 3.43 11.33 11.13
N GLN A 31 4.41 10.81 10.39
CA GLN A 31 4.42 9.40 9.96
C GLN A 31 4.45 8.46 11.18
N ASP A 32 5.28 8.73 12.18
CA ASP A 32 5.38 7.92 13.39
C ASP A 32 4.10 8.03 14.24
N ALA A 33 3.49 9.21 14.37
CA ALA A 33 2.22 9.41 15.06
C ALA A 33 1.05 8.68 14.36
N ILE A 34 0.97 8.76 13.02
CA ILE A 34 -0.02 8.04 12.22
C ILE A 34 0.17 6.53 12.37
N LEU A 35 1.42 6.05 12.30
CA LEU A 35 1.73 4.63 12.45
C LEU A 35 1.46 4.14 13.88
N GLU A 36 1.74 4.97 14.88
CA GLU A 36 1.39 4.68 16.25
C GLU A 36 -0.12 4.58 16.40
N LEU A 37 -0.91 5.54 15.94
CA LEU A 37 -2.37 5.50 16.03
C LEU A 37 -2.98 4.30 15.27
N LEU A 38 -2.37 3.93 14.14
CA LEU A 38 -2.78 2.78 13.34
C LEU A 38 -2.44 1.43 14.00
N CYS A 39 -1.31 1.31 14.69
CA CYS A 39 -0.90 0.09 15.40
C CYS A 39 -1.40 0.00 16.85
N LYS A 40 -1.48 1.14 17.54
CA LYS A 40 -1.80 1.37 18.95
C LYS A 40 -2.83 2.50 19.02
N PHE A 41 -4.11 2.22 19.20
CA PHE A 41 -4.94 3.20 19.89
C PHE A 41 -4.50 3.19 21.36
N VAL A 42 -4.00 4.33 21.86
CA VAL A 42 -3.64 4.53 23.27
C VAL A 42 -4.80 5.21 23.99
N TYR A 43 -5.27 4.56 25.06
CA TYR A 43 -5.87 5.09 26.27
C TYR A 43 -6.41 6.54 26.23
N ALA A 44 -7.74 6.68 26.22
CA ALA A 44 -8.40 7.79 26.89
C ALA A 44 -8.62 7.40 28.37
N PRO A 45 -8.18 8.21 29.34
CA PRO A 45 -8.40 7.93 30.76
C PRO A 45 -9.82 8.34 31.14
N LEU A 46 -10.82 7.56 30.72
CA LEU A 46 -12.14 7.43 31.35
C LEU A 46 -13.00 6.50 30.49
N HIS A 47 -13.01 5.22 30.89
CA HIS A 47 -14.20 4.37 30.84
C HIS A 47 -14.97 4.26 29.50
N TYR A 48 -14.33 3.90 28.39
CA TYR A 48 -14.98 3.17 27.28
C TYR A 48 -13.93 2.34 26.53
N LEU A 49 -14.08 1.01 26.53
CA LEU A 49 -13.25 0.10 25.74
C LEU A 49 -13.44 0.40 24.24
N SER A 50 -12.50 1.10 23.62
CA SER A 50 -12.36 1.11 22.17
C SER A 50 -11.16 0.23 21.80
N PRO A 51 -11.38 -0.96 21.21
CA PRO A 51 -10.30 -1.88 20.89
C PRO A 51 -9.46 -1.35 19.71
N SER A 52 -8.14 -1.48 19.78
CA SER A 52 -7.20 -0.98 18.76
C SER A 52 -7.57 -1.45 17.36
N LEU A 53 -7.75 -0.57 16.37
CA LEU A 53 -8.33 -0.91 15.05
C LEU A 53 -7.81 -2.23 14.41
N LEU A 54 -6.51 -2.51 14.50
CA LEU A 54 -5.89 -3.69 13.89
C LEU A 54 -5.68 -4.87 14.86
N SER A 55 -5.74 -4.66 16.18
CA SER A 55 -5.41 -5.67 17.19
C SER A 55 -6.47 -6.79 17.29
N PRO A 56 -7.79 -6.51 17.32
CA PRO A 56 -8.84 -7.54 17.24
C PRO A 56 -8.74 -8.37 15.97
N ILE A 57 -8.38 -7.76 14.84
CA ILE A 57 -8.16 -8.48 13.57
C ILE A 57 -7.02 -9.49 13.75
N GLY A 58 -5.91 -9.06 14.35
CA GLY A 58 -4.78 -9.94 14.63
C GLY A 58 -5.07 -11.01 15.67
N GLN A 59 -5.78 -10.69 16.76
CA GLN A 59 -6.19 -11.65 17.79
C GLN A 59 -7.15 -12.70 17.23
N HIS A 60 -8.17 -12.28 16.47
CA HIS A 60 -9.10 -13.19 15.81
C HIS A 60 -8.38 -14.12 14.83
N ARG A 61 -7.45 -13.60 14.01
CA ARG A 61 -6.63 -14.42 13.11
C ARG A 61 -5.76 -15.43 13.86
N ARG A 62 -5.08 -14.99 14.92
CA ARG A 62 -4.23 -15.88 15.74
C ARG A 62 -5.01 -16.98 16.44
N ALA A 63 -6.21 -16.65 16.94
CA ALA A 63 -7.05 -17.59 17.69
C ALA A 63 -7.85 -18.56 16.79
N HIS A 64 -8.27 -18.11 15.59
CA HIS A 64 -9.26 -18.85 14.80
C HIS A 64 -8.85 -19.13 13.35
N THR A 65 -7.77 -18.53 12.83
CA THR A 65 -7.26 -18.89 11.51
C THR A 65 -6.15 -19.91 11.67
N THR A 66 -6.41 -21.15 11.23
CA THR A 66 -5.35 -22.17 11.17
C THR A 66 -4.29 -21.72 10.17
N PRO A 67 -3.02 -21.52 10.58
CA PRO A 67 -1.97 -21.18 9.65
C PRO A 67 -1.85 -22.30 8.62
N SER A 68 -1.84 -21.97 7.33
CA SER A 68 -1.64 -22.99 6.31
C SER A 68 -0.23 -23.56 6.47
N LYS A 69 -0.13 -24.75 7.06
CA LYS A 69 1.11 -25.52 7.08
C LYS A 69 1.38 -25.88 5.62
N GLY A 70 2.27 -25.13 4.97
CA GLY A 70 2.48 -25.16 3.52
C GLY A 70 2.63 -26.58 2.93
N LYS A 71 2.52 -26.70 1.60
CA LYS A 71 2.41 -28.00 0.88
C LYS A 71 3.36 -29.12 1.36
N ARG A 72 4.57 -28.80 1.85
CA ARG A 72 5.54 -29.78 2.39
C ARG A 72 5.10 -30.43 3.70
N ALA A 73 4.37 -29.72 4.57
CA ALA A 73 3.84 -30.27 5.81
C ALA A 73 2.58 -31.13 5.59
N ALA A 74 1.76 -30.78 4.59
CA ALA A 74 0.61 -31.58 4.17
C ALA A 74 1.02 -32.98 3.67
N LYS A 75 2.18 -33.11 3.03
CA LYS A 75 2.73 -34.41 2.60
C LYS A 75 3.19 -35.28 3.78
N ARG A 76 3.67 -34.69 4.88
CA ARG A 76 4.05 -35.44 6.09
C ARG A 76 2.84 -35.93 6.89
N ARG A 77 1.72 -35.20 6.90
CA ARG A 77 0.49 -35.65 7.58
C ARG A 77 -0.26 -36.78 6.87
N ARG A 78 -0.02 -36.99 5.57
CA ARG A 78 -0.55 -38.18 4.87
C ARG A 78 0.02 -39.51 5.38
N VAL A 79 1.02 -39.50 6.26
CA VAL A 79 1.63 -40.71 6.84
C VAL A 79 1.19 -40.92 8.31
N GLU A 80 0.56 -39.94 8.97
CA GLU A 80 0.26 -39.97 10.42
C GLU A 80 -1.21 -39.67 10.75
N THR A 81 -2.16 -40.03 9.89
CA THR A 81 -3.59 -39.90 10.26
C THR A 81 -4.30 -41.24 10.13
N ASP A 82 -4.08 -42.09 11.12
CA ASP A 82 -5.13 -42.96 11.64
C ASP A 82 -5.11 -42.83 13.17
N SER A 83 -6.30 -42.76 13.78
CA SER A 83 -6.60 -42.51 15.21
C SER A 83 -6.98 -41.07 15.63
N LYS A 84 -8.30 -40.87 15.78
CA LYS A 84 -9.06 -40.20 16.88
C LYS A 84 -8.81 -38.72 17.21
N ASP A 85 -9.77 -37.92 17.70
CA ASP A 85 -11.21 -38.04 17.98
C ASP A 85 -11.76 -36.59 18.07
N ASP A 86 -13.09 -36.47 18.04
CA ASP A 86 -13.92 -35.29 18.22
C ASP A 86 -13.48 -34.29 19.32
N ALA A 87 -13.44 -32.99 18.97
CA ALA A 87 -13.40 -31.90 19.93
C ALA A 87 -14.30 -30.75 19.47
N ALA A 88 -15.49 -30.70 20.09
CA ALA A 88 -16.38 -29.57 20.33
C ALA A 88 -16.31 -28.39 19.34
N SER A 89 -17.35 -28.25 18.52
CA SER A 89 -17.66 -27.05 17.74
C SER A 89 -17.97 -25.86 18.66
N ALA A 90 -16.93 -25.22 19.19
CA ALA A 90 -17.05 -23.89 19.76
C ALA A 90 -17.49 -22.93 18.65
N SER A 91 -18.63 -22.25 18.85
CA SER A 91 -19.19 -21.27 17.93
C SER A 91 -18.12 -20.22 17.58
N VAL A 92 -17.71 -20.17 16.31
CA VAL A 92 -16.76 -19.18 15.80
C VAL A 92 -17.31 -17.80 16.16
N PRO A 93 -16.61 -17.00 16.98
CA PRO A 93 -17.09 -15.67 17.33
C PRO A 93 -17.26 -14.84 16.05
N PRO A 94 -18.26 -13.94 16.02
CA PRO A 94 -18.54 -13.15 14.84
C PRO A 94 -17.30 -12.38 14.41
N ARG A 95 -17.02 -12.42 13.10
CA ARG A 95 -15.90 -11.69 12.49
C ARG A 95 -16.03 -10.21 12.88
N PRO A 96 -14.98 -9.56 13.39
CA PRO A 96 -15.07 -8.15 13.76
C PRO A 96 -15.52 -7.34 12.54
N GLU A 97 -16.49 -6.44 12.72
CA GLU A 97 -17.05 -5.57 11.66
C GLU A 97 -15.95 -4.79 10.91
N LEU A 98 -14.84 -4.51 11.61
CA LEU A 98 -13.62 -3.93 11.07
C LEU A 98 -13.03 -4.72 9.90
N CYS A 99 -13.17 -6.04 9.87
CA CYS A 99 -12.57 -6.89 8.84
C CYS A 99 -13.16 -6.67 7.45
N ASP A 100 -14.40 -6.17 7.35
CA ASP A 100 -15.05 -5.88 6.06
C ASP A 100 -14.78 -4.44 5.59
N LYS A 101 -14.22 -3.62 6.48
CA LYS A 101 -13.94 -2.19 6.27
C LYS A 101 -12.44 -1.90 6.15
N VAL A 102 -11.59 -2.92 6.35
CA VAL A 102 -10.13 -2.86 6.27
C VAL A 102 -9.61 -3.89 5.27
N ASP A 103 -8.95 -3.39 4.23
CA ASP A 103 -8.25 -4.23 3.28
C ASP A 103 -6.76 -4.28 3.59
N VAL A 104 -6.20 -5.49 3.58
CA VAL A 104 -4.79 -5.73 3.86
C VAL A 104 -4.11 -6.34 2.65
N GLY A 105 -3.03 -5.71 2.23
CA GLY A 105 -2.19 -6.18 1.14
C GLY A 105 -2.54 -5.54 -0.20
N PHE A 106 -1.49 -5.37 -0.99
CA PHE A 106 -1.54 -4.58 -2.21
C PHE A 106 -2.54 -5.12 -3.22
N ASN A 107 -2.56 -6.44 -3.44
CA ASN A 107 -3.44 -7.06 -4.43
C ASN A 107 -4.93 -6.96 -4.08
N SER A 108 -5.28 -6.81 -2.79
CA SER A 108 -6.67 -6.55 -2.39
C SER A 108 -7.03 -5.12 -2.78
N ILE A 109 -6.20 -4.18 -2.31
CA ILE A 109 -6.39 -2.74 -2.51
C ILE A 109 -6.45 -2.39 -4.00
N THR A 110 -5.57 -2.94 -4.83
CA THR A 110 -5.56 -2.64 -6.28
C THR A 110 -6.76 -3.18 -7.01
N ARG A 111 -7.29 -4.37 -6.64
CA ARG A 111 -8.52 -4.89 -7.25
C ARG A 111 -9.68 -3.96 -6.94
N THR A 112 -9.85 -3.58 -5.68
CA THR A 112 -10.93 -2.66 -5.27
C THR A 112 -10.79 -1.27 -5.93
N LEU A 113 -9.56 -0.78 -6.12
CA LEU A 113 -9.32 0.47 -6.86
C LEU A 113 -9.61 0.34 -8.36
N GLN A 114 -9.43 -0.86 -8.93
CA GLN A 114 -9.71 -1.17 -10.34
C GLN A 114 -11.19 -1.45 -10.62
N ASP A 115 -11.95 -1.89 -9.60
CA ASP A 115 -13.35 -2.23 -9.77
C ASP A 115 -14.16 -1.01 -10.25
N LEU A 116 -14.70 -1.14 -11.45
CA LEU A 116 -15.54 -0.14 -12.15
C LEU A 116 -17.02 -0.29 -11.78
N SER A 117 -17.33 -0.78 -10.57
CA SER A 117 -18.71 -1.02 -10.15
C SER A 117 -19.56 0.25 -10.35
N PRO A 118 -20.80 0.14 -10.86
CA PRO A 118 -21.71 1.27 -11.07
C PRO A 118 -22.07 2.01 -9.78
N ASP A 119 -21.83 1.42 -8.61
CA ASP A 119 -21.81 2.11 -7.31
C ASP A 119 -20.57 3.00 -7.12
N ALA A 120 -20.02 3.54 -8.22
CA ALA A 120 -18.83 4.38 -8.29
C ALA A 120 -18.91 5.65 -7.42
N SER A 121 -20.10 5.99 -6.91
CA SER A 121 -20.32 7.05 -5.92
C SER A 121 -19.76 6.71 -4.52
N ARG A 122 -19.52 5.44 -4.21
CA ARG A 122 -18.87 5.04 -2.96
C ARG A 122 -17.35 4.97 -3.15
N GLN A 123 -16.65 5.92 -2.56
CA GLN A 123 -15.21 5.78 -2.34
C GLN A 123 -14.95 4.53 -1.50
N PRO A 124 -14.18 3.55 -2.02
CA PRO A 124 -13.90 2.34 -1.27
C PRO A 124 -13.01 2.64 -0.05
N TYR A 125 -12.14 3.64 -0.16
CA TYR A 125 -11.14 3.96 0.86
C TYR A 125 -11.06 5.46 1.13
N ALA A 126 -11.06 5.83 2.41
CA ALA A 126 -10.74 7.17 2.86
C ALA A 126 -9.22 7.36 2.98
N MET A 127 -8.51 6.32 3.40
CA MET A 127 -7.06 6.38 3.64
C MET A 127 -6.37 5.08 3.26
N VAL A 128 -5.18 5.21 2.68
CA VAL A 128 -4.35 4.10 2.22
C VAL A 128 -2.94 4.30 2.74
N PHE A 129 -2.42 3.28 3.41
CA PHE A 129 -1.12 3.25 4.03
C PHE A 129 -0.21 2.28 3.30
N VAL A 130 1.02 2.70 3.00
CA VAL A 130 1.99 1.92 2.24
C VAL A 130 3.38 2.02 2.87
N ALA A 131 4.01 0.88 3.13
CA ALA A 131 5.41 0.79 3.50
C ALA A 131 6.30 0.85 2.24
N ARG A 132 6.97 1.99 2.00
CA ARG A 132 7.67 2.25 0.72
C ARG A 132 9.04 1.57 0.61
N GLY A 133 9.65 1.18 1.73
CA GLY A 133 11.07 0.77 1.79
C GLY A 133 11.49 -0.38 0.87
N ASN A 134 10.57 -1.25 0.44
CA ASN A 134 10.89 -2.47 -0.31
C ASN A 134 10.15 -2.59 -1.67
N GLN A 135 9.54 -1.52 -2.17
CA GLN A 135 8.71 -1.56 -3.39
C GLN A 135 9.46 -1.08 -4.64
N SER A 136 9.07 -1.57 -5.82
CA SER A 136 9.70 -1.18 -7.09
C SER A 136 9.43 0.30 -7.43
N ALA A 137 10.30 0.91 -8.24
CA ALA A 137 10.08 2.27 -8.73
C ALA A 137 8.77 2.38 -9.54
N ALA A 138 8.45 1.36 -10.36
CA ALA A 138 7.20 1.29 -11.11
C ALA A 138 5.96 1.35 -10.21
N PHE A 139 5.98 0.64 -9.09
CA PHE A 139 4.92 0.71 -8.08
C PHE A 139 4.79 2.12 -7.52
N ASN A 140 5.91 2.73 -7.10
CA ASN A 140 5.89 4.05 -6.49
C ASN A 140 5.37 5.13 -7.46
N CYS A 141 5.57 4.98 -8.76
CA CYS A 141 5.03 5.93 -9.75
C CYS A 141 3.56 5.69 -10.09
N HIS A 142 3.12 4.43 -10.14
CA HIS A 142 1.78 4.08 -10.62
C HIS A 142 0.71 4.08 -9.52
N PHE A 143 1.06 3.64 -8.32
CA PHE A 143 0.07 3.48 -7.25
C PHE A 143 -0.63 4.78 -6.83
N PRO A 144 0.09 5.91 -6.67
CA PRO A 144 -0.58 7.19 -6.41
C PRO A 144 -1.56 7.58 -7.51
N LYS A 145 -1.27 7.26 -8.79
CA LYS A 145 -2.17 7.53 -9.92
C LYS A 145 -3.51 6.81 -9.74
N MET A 146 -3.48 5.53 -9.38
CA MET A 146 -4.69 4.74 -9.16
C MET A 146 -5.57 5.35 -8.07
N VAL A 147 -4.95 5.74 -6.95
CA VAL A 147 -5.65 6.38 -5.81
C VAL A 147 -6.20 7.75 -6.21
N GLY A 148 -5.43 8.55 -6.93
CA GLY A 148 -5.84 9.87 -7.41
C GLY A 148 -7.01 9.81 -8.39
N VAL A 149 -6.97 8.89 -9.37
CA VAL A 149 -8.07 8.70 -10.34
C VAL A 149 -9.34 8.27 -9.62
N LYS A 150 -9.27 7.27 -8.74
CA LYS A 150 -10.45 6.73 -8.04
C LYS A 150 -11.08 7.73 -7.07
N SER A 151 -10.30 8.69 -6.55
CA SER A 151 -10.79 9.70 -5.62
C SER A 151 -11.18 11.04 -6.26
N LYS A 152 -11.01 11.18 -7.59
CA LYS A 152 -11.19 12.45 -8.30
C LYS A 152 -12.59 13.04 -8.14
N ASP A 153 -13.61 12.19 -8.23
CA ASP A 153 -15.02 12.59 -8.23
C ASP A 153 -15.53 13.06 -6.86
N CYS A 154 -14.68 12.95 -5.84
CA CYS A 154 -15.03 13.35 -4.48
C CYS A 154 -14.49 14.75 -4.14
N PRO A 155 -15.19 15.46 -3.23
CA PRO A 155 -14.74 16.75 -2.76
C PRO A 155 -13.34 16.63 -2.15
N PRO A 156 -12.49 17.68 -2.25
CA PRO A 156 -11.08 17.64 -1.83
C PRO A 156 -10.88 17.19 -0.38
N ASP A 157 -11.84 17.51 0.49
CA ASP A 157 -11.82 17.13 1.90
C ASP A 157 -12.11 15.63 2.15
N GLU A 158 -12.73 14.96 1.19
CA GLU A 158 -13.07 13.53 1.26
C GLU A 158 -12.19 12.69 0.35
N ARG A 159 -11.32 13.29 -0.47
CA ARG A 159 -10.40 12.53 -1.32
C ARG A 159 -9.55 11.54 -0.52
N THR A 160 -9.32 10.37 -1.10
CA THR A 160 -8.48 9.34 -0.48
C THR A 160 -7.09 9.89 -0.16
N ARG A 161 -6.65 9.73 1.09
CA ARG A 161 -5.32 10.15 1.53
C ARG A 161 -4.33 9.00 1.44
N LEU A 162 -3.22 9.24 0.74
CA LEU A 162 -2.16 8.25 0.55
C LEU A 162 -0.98 8.57 1.48
N VAL A 163 -0.70 7.65 2.40
CA VAL A 163 0.39 7.76 3.36
C VAL A 163 1.47 6.75 2.99
N GLY A 164 2.62 7.27 2.56
CA GLY A 164 3.81 6.49 2.29
C GLY A 164 4.79 6.54 3.45
N PHE A 165 4.95 5.45 4.19
CA PHE A 165 5.96 5.37 5.25
C PHE A 165 7.35 5.20 4.66
N SER A 166 8.25 6.08 5.08
CA SER A 166 9.66 6.09 4.66
C SER A 166 10.49 4.98 5.35
N ARG A 167 10.15 4.63 6.59
CA ARG A 167 10.79 3.56 7.37
C ARG A 167 10.10 2.21 7.16
N SER A 168 10.80 1.12 7.47
CA SER A 168 10.27 -0.25 7.47
C SER A 168 9.25 -0.44 8.59
N CYS A 169 7.99 -0.08 8.33
CA CYS A 169 6.87 -0.28 9.27
C CYS A 169 6.16 -1.65 9.12
N SER A 170 6.57 -2.45 8.12
CA SER A 170 5.99 -3.76 7.81
C SER A 170 5.97 -4.70 9.02
N ASP A 171 7.00 -4.67 9.88
CA ASP A 171 7.07 -5.55 11.04
C ASP A 171 6.06 -5.16 12.12
N ARG A 172 5.91 -3.86 12.39
CA ARG A 172 4.90 -3.33 13.32
C ARG A 172 3.48 -3.65 12.83
N LEU A 173 3.23 -3.51 11.53
CA LEU A 173 1.96 -3.88 10.90
C LEU A 173 1.72 -5.39 10.98
N SER A 174 2.74 -6.19 10.67
CA SER A 174 2.73 -7.65 10.74
C SER A 174 2.37 -8.16 12.13
N SER A 175 3.05 -7.66 13.18
CA SER A 175 2.77 -8.00 14.57
C SER A 175 1.35 -7.62 15.00
N SER A 176 0.88 -6.43 14.59
CA SER A 176 -0.46 -5.93 14.94
C SER A 176 -1.57 -6.76 14.28
N LEU A 177 -1.43 -7.06 12.99
CA LEU A 177 -2.42 -7.78 12.17
C LEU A 177 -2.31 -9.31 12.24
N GLY A 178 -1.23 -9.85 12.83
CA GLY A 178 -0.97 -11.28 12.88
C GLY A 178 -0.70 -11.92 11.52
N ILE A 179 -0.23 -11.15 10.52
CA ILE A 179 0.11 -11.65 9.18
C ILE A 179 1.61 -11.48 8.96
N ALA A 180 2.29 -12.55 8.52
CA ALA A 180 3.75 -12.58 8.38
C ALA A 180 4.37 -11.41 7.57
N ARG A 181 3.66 -10.86 6.57
CA ARG A 181 4.16 -9.75 5.73
C ARG A 181 3.02 -8.82 5.35
N VAL A 182 3.03 -7.60 5.86
CA VAL A 182 2.05 -6.56 5.51
C VAL A 182 2.78 -5.32 5.01
N SER A 183 2.63 -5.01 3.73
CA SER A 183 3.21 -3.81 3.11
C SER A 183 2.21 -2.67 2.95
N SER A 184 0.91 -2.97 2.97
CA SER A 184 -0.13 -1.98 2.68
C SER A 184 -1.43 -2.33 3.39
N VAL A 185 -2.13 -1.28 3.82
CA VAL A 185 -3.42 -1.35 4.53
C VAL A 185 -4.28 -0.21 4.02
N ALA A 186 -5.53 -0.48 3.67
CA ALA A 186 -6.50 0.54 3.30
C ALA A 186 -7.70 0.49 4.24
N LEU A 187 -8.22 1.66 4.58
CA LEU A 187 -9.36 1.83 5.47
C LEU A 187 -10.47 2.58 4.75
N SER A 188 -11.68 2.06 4.85
CA SER A 188 -12.91 2.78 4.48
C SER A 188 -13.27 3.83 5.54
N ARG A 189 -14.09 4.81 5.15
CA ARG A 189 -14.53 5.91 6.04
C ARG A 189 -15.38 5.40 7.20
N ASP A 190 -16.20 4.38 6.94
CA ASP A 190 -17.16 3.84 7.90
C ASP A 190 -16.52 2.85 8.89
N ALA A 191 -15.18 2.74 8.91
CA ALA A 191 -14.49 1.84 9.82
C ALA A 191 -14.68 2.32 11.28
N PRO A 192 -15.25 1.50 12.18
CA PRO A 192 -15.51 1.93 13.55
C PRO A 192 -14.19 2.28 14.26
N GLY A 193 -14.14 3.44 14.92
CA GLY A 193 -12.93 3.92 15.60
C GLY A 193 -11.86 4.54 14.68
N ALA A 194 -12.05 4.60 13.36
CA ALA A 194 -11.09 5.25 12.45
C ALA A 194 -11.21 6.78 12.39
N ALA A 195 -12.23 7.39 13.01
CA ALA A 195 -12.48 8.83 12.93
C ALA A 195 -11.32 9.71 13.43
N PRO A 196 -10.67 9.45 14.59
CA PRO A 196 -9.54 10.26 15.04
C PRO A 196 -8.31 10.14 14.12
N LEU A 197 -8.11 8.94 13.55
CA LEU A 197 -7.05 8.70 12.57
C LEU A 197 -7.33 9.44 11.27
N TRP A 198 -8.58 9.45 10.83
CA TRP A 198 -9.00 10.20 9.66
C TRP A 198 -8.77 11.70 9.84
N ASP A 199 -9.15 12.26 10.99
CA ASP A 199 -8.97 13.69 11.27
C ASP A 199 -7.48 14.10 11.28
N LEU A 200 -6.62 13.25 11.84
CA LEU A 200 -5.17 13.49 11.84
C LEU A 200 -4.61 13.44 10.40
N VAL A 201 -4.93 12.39 9.66
CA VAL A 201 -4.46 12.19 8.29
C VAL A 201 -4.97 13.29 7.37
N ARG A 202 -6.23 13.69 7.50
CA ARG A 202 -6.85 14.77 6.71
C ARG A 202 -6.10 16.10 6.91
N ARG A 203 -5.71 16.43 8.14
CA ARG A 203 -4.99 17.67 8.46
C ARG A 203 -3.53 17.65 8.02
N LYS A 204 -2.87 16.49 8.11
CA LYS A 204 -1.42 16.35 7.92
C LYS A 204 -1.02 15.92 6.51
N VAL A 205 -1.92 15.29 5.76
CA VAL A 205 -1.63 14.67 4.47
C VAL A 205 -2.49 15.31 3.40
N ALA A 206 -1.83 15.91 2.41
CA ALA A 206 -2.50 16.44 1.24
C ALA A 206 -3.08 15.29 0.37
N PRO A 207 -4.19 15.54 -0.36
CA PRO A 207 -4.62 14.64 -1.42
C PRO A 207 -3.50 14.39 -2.44
N VAL A 208 -3.56 13.26 -3.14
CA VAL A 208 -2.63 13.00 -4.25
C VAL A 208 -2.87 14.03 -5.35
N ASP A 209 -1.82 14.76 -5.72
CA ASP A 209 -1.84 15.68 -6.85
C ASP A 209 -1.87 14.90 -8.17
N MET A 210 -2.82 15.28 -9.03
CA MET A 210 -3.08 14.66 -10.33
C MET A 210 -3.09 15.70 -11.44
N ALA A 211 -2.20 16.70 -11.38
CA ALA A 211 -2.04 17.75 -12.39
C ALA A 211 -2.10 17.21 -13.83
N TRP A 212 -1.46 16.07 -14.13
CA TRP A 212 -1.49 15.45 -15.47
C TRP A 212 -2.89 15.12 -15.98
N LEU A 213 -3.79 14.74 -15.09
CA LEU A 213 -5.15 14.35 -15.42
C LEU A 213 -6.02 15.59 -15.63
N ASP A 214 -5.78 16.65 -14.87
CA ASP A 214 -6.46 17.93 -15.05
C ASP A 214 -5.99 18.61 -16.34
N ASP A 215 -4.68 18.56 -16.63
CA ASP A 215 -4.10 18.99 -17.89
C ASP A 215 -4.67 18.23 -19.10
N ALA A 216 -4.80 16.91 -18.98
CA ALA A 216 -5.37 16.06 -20.03
C ALA A 216 -6.84 16.42 -20.31
N MET A 217 -7.61 16.73 -19.27
CA MET A 217 -9.00 17.20 -19.42
C MET A 217 -9.07 18.61 -20.01
N GLY A 218 -8.08 19.46 -19.75
CA GLY A 218 -7.96 20.80 -20.35
C GLY A 218 -7.60 20.80 -21.84
N ALA A 219 -7.32 19.63 -22.44
CA ALA A 219 -6.97 19.45 -23.85
C ALA A 219 -5.78 20.32 -24.34
N GLY A 220 -4.93 20.79 -23.43
CA GLY A 220 -3.77 21.61 -23.76
C GLY A 220 -2.64 20.78 -24.37
N TYR A 221 -2.20 21.16 -25.57
CA TYR A 221 -1.01 20.55 -26.18
C TYR A 221 0.24 20.87 -25.34
N ARG A 222 1.08 19.86 -25.06
CA ARG A 222 2.40 20.04 -24.45
C ARG A 222 3.50 19.67 -25.44
N ALA A 223 4.51 20.53 -25.52
CA ALA A 223 5.68 20.31 -26.37
C ALA A 223 6.47 19.06 -25.92
N THR A 224 7.18 18.45 -26.86
CA THR A 224 8.02 17.27 -26.61
C THR A 224 9.22 17.62 -25.73
N ASN A 225 9.45 16.83 -24.69
CA ASN A 225 10.64 16.96 -23.85
C ASN A 225 11.71 15.96 -24.31
N ILE A 226 12.85 16.45 -24.82
CA ILE A 226 13.95 15.63 -25.33
C ILE A 226 15.13 15.75 -24.37
N VAL A 227 15.41 14.68 -23.63
CA VAL A 227 16.53 14.61 -22.67
C VAL A 227 17.71 13.91 -23.35
N SER A 228 18.91 14.47 -23.20
CA SER A 228 20.14 13.92 -23.80
C SER A 228 21.03 13.30 -22.73
N ILE A 229 21.31 12.01 -22.83
CA ILE A 229 22.06 11.24 -21.82
C ILE A 229 23.33 10.67 -22.46
N ASN A 230 24.47 10.80 -21.76
CA ASN A 230 25.72 10.18 -22.18
C ASN A 230 25.75 8.72 -21.73
N THR A 231 25.68 7.80 -22.70
CA THR A 231 25.69 6.35 -22.44
C THR A 231 27.02 5.74 -22.87
N VAL A 232 27.59 4.87 -22.03
CA VAL A 232 28.83 4.15 -22.33
C VAL A 232 28.55 3.05 -23.37
N ILE A 233 29.27 3.05 -24.49
CA ILE A 233 29.19 2.00 -25.51
C ILE A 233 30.23 0.92 -25.18
N GLY A 234 29.79 -0.34 -25.16
CA GLY A 234 30.67 -1.50 -25.02
C GLY A 234 31.72 -1.59 -26.14
N SER A 235 32.89 -2.16 -25.83
CA SER A 235 33.97 -2.34 -26.81
C SER A 235 33.50 -3.17 -28.01
N LYS A 236 33.69 -2.65 -29.23
CA LYS A 236 33.40 -3.34 -30.49
C LYS A 236 34.12 -4.69 -30.50
N ARG A 237 33.39 -5.81 -30.65
CA ARG A 237 34.02 -7.13 -30.84
C ARG A 237 34.87 -7.07 -32.12
N VAL A 238 36.17 -7.26 -31.96
CA VAL A 238 37.09 -7.44 -33.09
C VAL A 238 36.76 -8.80 -33.70
N LYS A 239 36.43 -8.83 -35.00
CA LYS A 239 36.32 -10.09 -35.74
C LYS A 239 37.73 -10.63 -35.94
N THR A 240 38.05 -11.74 -35.29
CA THR A 240 39.25 -12.52 -35.59
C THR A 240 39.04 -13.19 -36.95
N THR A 241 39.87 -12.83 -37.93
CA THR A 241 40.03 -13.52 -39.22
C THR A 241 40.92 -14.72 -39.06
#